data_AF-A0A532U816-F1
#
_entry.id   AF-A0A532U816-F1
#
_cell.length_a   1.000
_cell.length_b   1.000
_cell.length_c   1.000
_cell.angle_alpha   90.00
_cell.angle_beta   90.00
_cell.angle_gamma   90.00
#
_symmetry.space_group_name_H-M   'P 1'
#
loop_
_entity.id
_entity.type
_entity.pdbx_description
1 polymer ?
#
loop_
_entity_poly.entity_id
_entity_poly.type
_entity_poly.pdbx_seq_one_letter_code
_entity_poly.pdbx_strand_id
1 'polypeptide(L)'
;MKTLTVAGLSLLLLALFFQCCPSSTTEGPAAPPPAEEIPTAPAEPPTATPPPMPTHTPLPIPTSTPEPPPPEPQRLTGHGQQASPLFPLLPGLAVFRMTHDGAHNFAITLLDNQGEWVELLVNMIGPFNGAKAVGVEQEGNYIMDISADGSWTVLVEQPRPPSDTPSPPQTFAGSGQQVSPFIMLSEGLARFQMTHDGAHNFAIVLLDSRGNWVDLLVNEIGPFDGSKAVGIRQSGAYLLDIAADGNWTLTIEQ
;
A
#
# COMPACT_ATOMS: atom_id res chain seq x y z
N MET A 1 18.26 -18.06 39.07
CA MET A 1 17.84 -18.07 37.64
C MET A 1 16.79 -16.98 37.52
N LYS A 2 17.16 -15.85 36.89
CA LYS A 2 16.29 -14.68 36.77
C LYS A 2 15.49 -14.82 35.48
N THR A 3 14.17 -14.86 35.62
CA THR A 3 13.20 -14.82 34.52
C THR A 3 13.17 -13.41 33.95
N LEU A 4 13.56 -13.25 32.67
CA LEU A 4 13.33 -12.02 31.92
C LEU A 4 11.94 -12.11 31.29
N THR A 5 11.01 -11.31 31.78
CA THR A 5 9.72 -11.05 31.14
C THR A 5 9.96 -9.93 30.13
N VAL A 6 9.91 -10.22 28.83
CA VAL A 6 9.91 -9.20 27.80
C VAL A 6 8.45 -8.86 27.48
N ALA A 7 7.98 -7.75 28.05
CA ALA A 7 6.75 -7.11 27.62
C ALA A 7 7.03 -6.39 26.29
N GLY A 8 6.40 -6.85 25.22
CA GLY A 8 6.44 -6.20 23.91
C GLY A 8 5.73 -4.85 23.97
N LEU A 9 6.52 -3.78 23.87
CA LEU A 9 6.09 -2.39 23.87
C LEU A 9 5.40 -2.08 22.53
N SER A 10 4.07 -1.95 22.53
CA SER A 10 3.31 -1.46 21.39
C SER A 10 3.53 0.05 21.28
N LEU A 11 4.32 0.48 20.29
CA LEU A 11 4.61 1.90 20.05
C LEU A 11 3.50 2.50 19.17
N LEU A 12 2.52 3.09 19.84
CA LEU A 12 1.48 3.93 19.24
C LEU A 12 2.12 5.27 18.82
N LEU A 13 2.30 5.51 17.52
CA LEU A 13 2.84 6.77 17.01
C LEU A 13 1.73 7.84 16.98
N LEU A 14 1.56 8.58 18.09
CA LEU A 14 0.68 9.75 18.17
C LEU A 14 1.50 11.03 17.92
N ALA A 15 1.50 11.53 16.68
CA ALA A 15 2.10 12.83 16.34
C ALA A 15 1.06 13.95 16.52
N LEU A 16 1.08 14.61 17.68
CA LEU A 16 0.37 15.87 17.92
C LEU A 16 1.31 17.03 17.57
N PHE A 17 1.03 17.73 16.47
CA PHE A 17 1.67 19.01 16.17
C PHE A 17 1.09 20.12 17.05
N PHE A 18 1.90 20.65 17.96
CA PHE A 18 1.60 21.89 18.67
C PHE A 18 2.09 23.07 17.83
N GLN A 19 1.14 23.84 17.30
CA GLN A 19 1.39 25.14 16.69
C GLN A 19 1.85 26.14 17.74
N CYS A 20 2.99 26.80 17.51
CA CYS A 20 3.34 28.04 18.18
C CYS A 20 3.93 29.01 17.15
N CYS A 21 3.19 30.08 16.86
CA CYS A 21 3.66 31.33 16.26
C CYS A 21 3.37 32.39 17.34
N PRO A 22 4.21 33.43 17.55
CA PRO A 22 4.49 34.43 16.51
C PRO A 22 5.88 35.09 16.58
N SER A 23 6.25 35.81 15.52
CA SER A 23 6.61 37.24 15.60
C SER A 23 7.01 37.77 14.23
N SER A 24 6.27 38.78 13.79
CA SER A 24 6.47 39.60 12.61
C SER A 24 7.64 40.57 12.80
N THR A 25 8.59 40.59 11.85
CA THR A 25 9.51 41.72 11.68
C THR A 25 9.21 42.36 10.33
N THR A 26 8.84 43.63 10.39
CA THR A 26 8.43 44.47 9.26
C THR A 26 9.68 45.07 8.62
N GLU A 27 10.00 44.68 7.39
CA GLU A 27 11.05 45.35 6.59
C GLU A 27 10.37 46.24 5.54
N GLY A 28 10.72 47.53 5.54
CA GLY A 28 10.10 48.56 4.70
C GLY A 28 10.51 48.46 3.22
N PRO A 29 9.78 49.11 2.31
CA PRO A 29 10.03 49.01 0.88
C PRO A 29 11.33 49.72 0.47
N ALA A 30 12.22 48.99 -0.17
CA ALA A 30 13.40 49.53 -0.84
C ALA A 30 13.01 50.37 -2.07
N ALA A 31 13.66 51.51 -2.24
CA ALA A 31 13.46 52.44 -3.34
C ALA A 31 13.85 51.84 -4.71
N PRO A 32 13.16 52.18 -5.80
CA PRO A 32 13.53 51.70 -7.13
C PRO A 32 14.81 52.39 -7.65
N PRO A 33 15.69 51.68 -8.37
CA PRO A 33 16.85 52.28 -9.02
C PRO A 33 16.45 53.14 -10.24
N PRO A 34 17.33 54.04 -10.71
CA PRO A 34 17.06 54.93 -11.84
C PRO A 34 16.98 54.16 -13.16
N ALA A 35 16.11 54.63 -14.07
CA ALA A 35 15.98 54.08 -15.42
C ALA A 35 17.22 54.42 -16.27
N GLU A 36 17.91 53.39 -16.76
CA GLU A 36 18.94 53.51 -17.80
C GLU A 36 18.30 53.54 -19.20
N GLU A 37 18.73 54.50 -20.03
CA GLU A 37 18.35 54.61 -21.44
C GLU A 37 19.01 53.48 -22.25
N ILE A 38 18.20 52.71 -22.99
CA ILE A 38 18.67 51.65 -23.88
C ILE A 38 19.01 52.25 -25.26
N PRO A 39 20.25 52.12 -25.74
CA PRO A 39 20.62 52.58 -27.08
C PRO A 39 20.09 51.63 -28.17
N THR A 40 19.69 52.23 -29.28
CA THR A 40 19.07 51.60 -30.46
C THR A 40 19.98 50.54 -31.10
N ALA A 41 19.44 49.33 -31.30
CA ALA A 41 20.15 48.19 -31.88
C ALA A 41 20.45 48.38 -33.39
N PRO A 42 21.65 47.99 -33.89
CA PRO A 42 21.96 47.98 -35.32
C PRO A 42 21.25 46.86 -36.09
N ALA A 43 21.03 47.09 -37.39
CA ALA A 43 20.32 46.19 -38.31
C ALA A 43 20.96 44.79 -38.46
N GLU A 44 20.13 43.75 -38.48
CA GLU A 44 20.52 42.35 -38.62
C GLU A 44 20.99 41.99 -40.05
N PRO A 45 22.03 41.15 -40.21
CA PRO A 45 22.48 40.61 -41.49
C PRO A 45 21.56 39.48 -42.02
N PRO A 46 21.62 39.15 -43.32
CA PRO A 46 20.68 38.23 -43.95
C PRO A 46 20.85 36.77 -43.50
N THR A 47 19.71 36.13 -43.22
CA THR A 47 19.54 34.74 -42.79
C THR A 47 20.02 33.73 -43.84
N ALA A 48 20.91 32.81 -43.44
CA ALA A 48 21.29 31.66 -44.27
C ALA A 48 20.23 30.54 -44.18
N THR A 49 19.93 29.91 -45.33
CA THR A 49 18.99 28.78 -45.43
C THR A 49 19.56 27.53 -44.72
N PRO A 50 18.79 26.88 -43.82
CA PRO A 50 19.26 25.67 -43.14
C PRO A 50 19.34 24.46 -44.08
N PRO A 51 20.27 23.51 -43.85
CA PRO A 51 20.40 22.28 -44.63
C PRO A 51 19.20 21.33 -44.41
N PRO A 52 18.94 20.40 -45.35
CA PRO A 52 17.84 19.44 -45.22
C PRO A 52 18.05 18.50 -44.02
N MET A 53 16.97 18.27 -43.28
CA MET A 53 16.93 17.45 -42.06
C MET A 53 17.10 15.96 -42.41
N PRO A 54 17.93 15.18 -41.68
CA PRO A 54 18.07 13.74 -41.92
C PRO A 54 16.76 12.99 -41.67
N THR A 55 16.37 12.14 -42.63
CA THR A 55 15.20 11.26 -42.52
C THR A 55 15.45 10.21 -41.43
N HIS A 56 14.70 10.28 -40.33
CA HIS A 56 14.74 9.28 -39.26
C HIS A 56 14.08 7.97 -39.71
N THR A 57 14.87 6.91 -39.84
CA THR A 57 14.36 5.53 -39.99
C THR A 57 13.64 5.11 -38.69
N PRO A 58 12.39 4.63 -38.73
CA PRO A 58 11.68 4.19 -37.52
C PRO A 58 12.40 2.99 -36.89
N LEU A 59 12.70 3.09 -35.60
CA LEU A 59 13.21 1.98 -34.78
C LEU A 59 12.16 0.85 -34.72
N PRO A 60 12.58 -0.43 -34.72
CA PRO A 60 11.66 -1.54 -34.50
C PRO A 60 10.96 -1.38 -33.15
N ILE A 61 9.63 -1.52 -33.14
CA ILE A 61 8.82 -1.51 -31.92
C ILE A 61 9.25 -2.69 -31.05
N PRO A 62 9.62 -2.51 -29.77
CA PRO A 62 9.96 -3.62 -28.91
C PRO A 62 8.74 -4.54 -28.76
N THR A 63 8.87 -5.80 -29.17
CA THR A 63 7.88 -6.84 -28.91
C THR A 63 7.81 -7.06 -27.39
N SER A 64 6.66 -6.77 -26.78
CA SER A 64 6.44 -7.01 -25.35
C SER A 64 6.58 -8.51 -25.05
N THR A 65 7.62 -8.89 -24.30
CA THR A 65 7.72 -10.24 -23.74
C THR A 65 6.54 -10.45 -22.78
N PRO A 66 5.76 -11.56 -22.92
CA PRO A 66 4.66 -11.82 -22.00
C PRO A 66 5.16 -11.95 -20.56
N GLU A 67 4.45 -11.32 -19.62
CA GLU A 67 4.75 -11.43 -18.20
C GLU A 67 4.63 -12.90 -17.75
N PRO A 68 5.59 -13.42 -16.95
CA PRO A 68 5.50 -14.79 -16.46
C PRO A 68 4.23 -14.99 -15.61
N PRO A 69 3.63 -16.20 -15.64
CA PRO A 69 2.44 -16.49 -14.84
C PRO A 69 2.73 -16.30 -13.34
N PRO A 70 1.73 -15.94 -12.53
CA PRO A 70 1.90 -15.88 -11.09
C PRO A 70 2.33 -17.24 -10.51
N PRO A 71 3.18 -17.24 -9.45
CA PRO A 71 3.56 -18.46 -8.74
C PRO A 71 2.34 -19.25 -8.24
N GLU A 72 2.51 -20.57 -8.12
CA GLU A 72 1.49 -21.43 -7.52
C GLU A 72 1.26 -21.05 -6.03
N PRO A 73 0.00 -21.08 -5.54
CA PRO A 73 -0.29 -20.84 -4.14
C PRO A 73 0.43 -21.83 -3.21
N GLN A 74 1.01 -21.32 -2.13
CA GLN A 74 1.77 -22.12 -1.17
C GLN A 74 0.96 -22.29 0.11
N ARG A 75 0.66 -23.54 0.49
CA ARG A 75 -0.12 -23.85 1.70
C ARG A 75 0.77 -24.34 2.82
N LEU A 76 0.71 -23.65 3.95
CA LEU A 76 1.44 -23.95 5.19
C LEU A 76 0.44 -24.24 6.30
N THR A 77 0.73 -25.23 7.14
CA THR A 77 -0.15 -25.64 8.24
C THR A 77 0.65 -25.99 9.47
N GLY A 78 0.06 -25.82 10.65
CA GLY A 78 0.67 -26.20 11.90
C GLY A 78 -0.29 -26.08 13.09
N HIS A 79 0.25 -26.15 14.29
CA HIS A 79 -0.48 -26.06 15.55
C HIS A 79 0.38 -25.42 16.64
N GLY A 80 -0.21 -24.51 17.39
CA GLY A 80 0.46 -23.81 18.49
C GLY A 80 1.59 -22.89 18.00
N GLN A 81 2.45 -22.48 18.93
CA GLN A 81 3.64 -21.68 18.62
C GLN A 81 4.63 -22.46 17.75
N GLN A 82 4.92 -21.95 16.56
CA GLN A 82 5.81 -22.58 15.58
C GLN A 82 6.41 -21.53 14.64
N ALA A 83 7.61 -21.79 14.12
CA ALA A 83 8.07 -21.13 12.91
C ALA A 83 7.67 -21.99 11.70
N SER A 84 7.23 -21.37 10.61
CA SER A 84 6.93 -22.11 9.38
C SER A 84 8.21 -22.66 8.73
N PRO A 85 8.11 -23.64 7.81
CA PRO A 85 9.14 -23.81 6.80
C PRO A 85 9.42 -22.51 6.05
N LEU A 86 10.64 -22.36 5.52
CA LEU A 86 10.96 -21.29 4.58
C LEU A 86 10.14 -21.46 3.30
N PHE A 87 9.67 -20.36 2.73
CA PHE A 87 8.95 -20.34 1.46
C PHE A 87 9.42 -19.16 0.58
N PRO A 88 9.54 -19.35 -0.74
CA PRO A 88 9.94 -18.27 -1.64
C PRO A 88 8.81 -17.25 -1.83
N LEU A 89 9.19 -15.97 -1.98
CA LEU A 89 8.35 -14.90 -2.52
C LEU A 89 9.11 -14.16 -3.62
N LEU A 90 8.40 -13.81 -4.68
CA LEU A 90 8.87 -12.88 -5.70
C LEU A 90 8.54 -11.43 -5.28
N PRO A 91 9.24 -10.41 -5.82
CA PRO A 91 8.87 -9.03 -5.62
C PRO A 91 7.46 -8.75 -6.14
N GLY A 92 6.72 -7.91 -5.42
CA GLY A 92 5.35 -7.53 -5.76
C GLY A 92 4.35 -7.93 -4.68
N LEU A 93 3.07 -7.98 -5.05
CA LEU A 93 2.00 -8.28 -4.12
C LEU A 93 2.05 -9.74 -3.66
N ALA A 94 1.97 -9.94 -2.34
CA ALA A 94 1.64 -11.22 -1.72
C ALA A 94 0.38 -11.09 -0.86
N VAL A 95 -0.50 -12.07 -0.92
CA VAL A 95 -1.72 -12.17 -0.11
C VAL A 95 -1.62 -13.40 0.78
N PHE A 96 -1.72 -13.19 2.08
CA PHE A 96 -1.69 -14.23 3.10
C PHE A 96 -3.12 -14.45 3.59
N ARG A 97 -3.72 -15.59 3.26
CA ARG A 97 -5.02 -16.00 3.83
C ARG A 97 -4.77 -16.93 4.99
N MET A 98 -5.26 -16.58 6.16
CA MET A 98 -4.90 -17.25 7.41
C MET A 98 -6.15 -17.72 8.13
N THR A 99 -6.07 -18.90 8.74
CA THR A 99 -7.09 -19.44 9.63
C THR A 99 -6.48 -19.90 10.93
N HIS A 100 -7.23 -19.77 12.02
CA HIS A 100 -6.89 -20.28 13.35
C HIS A 100 -8.14 -20.79 14.06
N ASP A 101 -8.05 -21.92 14.74
CA ASP A 101 -9.17 -22.52 15.50
C ASP A 101 -9.03 -22.46 17.02
N GLY A 102 -7.93 -21.88 17.53
CA GLY A 102 -7.68 -21.71 18.96
C GLY A 102 -8.51 -20.60 19.59
N ALA A 103 -8.49 -20.53 20.92
CA ALA A 103 -9.30 -19.59 21.71
C ALA A 103 -8.50 -18.40 22.27
N HIS A 104 -7.16 -18.45 22.17
CA HIS A 104 -6.26 -17.46 22.74
C HIS A 104 -5.47 -16.77 21.62
N ASN A 105 -4.28 -16.28 21.96
CA ASN A 105 -3.44 -15.49 21.08
C ASN A 105 -3.22 -16.16 19.73
N PHE A 106 -3.48 -15.43 18.65
CA PHE A 106 -3.07 -15.76 17.30
C PHE A 106 -2.34 -14.57 16.70
N ALA A 107 -1.03 -14.69 16.57
CA ALA A 107 -0.18 -13.68 15.96
C ALA A 107 0.80 -14.32 14.99
N ILE A 108 0.97 -13.70 13.82
CA ILE A 108 1.93 -14.12 12.81
C ILE A 108 2.77 -12.93 12.39
N THR A 109 4.08 -13.06 12.53
CA THR A 109 5.06 -12.10 12.01
C THR A 109 5.73 -12.70 10.78
N LEU A 110 5.81 -11.94 9.68
CA LEU A 110 6.60 -12.27 8.51
C LEU A 110 8.02 -11.72 8.68
N LEU A 111 9.01 -12.58 8.48
CA LEU A 111 10.42 -12.24 8.49
C LEU A 111 11.06 -12.61 7.15
N ASP A 112 12.08 -11.86 6.73
CA ASP A 112 12.89 -12.18 5.56
C ASP A 112 13.97 -13.24 5.88
N ASN A 113 14.81 -13.57 4.90
CA ASN A 113 15.90 -14.55 5.07
C ASN A 113 17.07 -14.06 5.94
N GLN A 114 17.11 -12.77 6.29
CA GLN A 114 18.04 -12.24 7.31
C GLN A 114 17.43 -12.29 8.72
N GLY A 115 16.13 -12.60 8.84
CA GLY A 115 15.39 -12.56 10.09
C GLY A 115 14.92 -11.15 10.45
N GLU A 116 14.97 -10.21 9.52
CA GLU A 116 14.45 -8.87 9.72
C GLU A 116 12.93 -8.87 9.64
N TRP A 117 12.32 -7.99 10.42
CA TRP A 117 10.87 -7.82 10.45
C TRP A 117 10.37 -7.25 9.12
N VAL A 118 9.37 -7.91 8.52
CA VAL A 118 8.74 -7.47 7.27
C VAL A 118 7.34 -6.94 7.54
N GLU A 119 6.50 -7.72 8.21
CA GLU A 119 5.11 -7.35 8.47
C GLU A 119 4.50 -8.15 9.64
N LEU A 120 3.54 -7.55 10.35
CA LEU A 120 2.66 -8.24 11.29
C LEU A 120 1.39 -8.66 10.54
N LEU A 121 1.29 -9.93 10.17
CA LEU A 121 0.20 -10.44 9.33
C LEU A 121 -1.16 -10.45 10.04
N VAL A 122 -1.14 -10.75 11.34
CA VAL A 122 -2.32 -10.80 12.21
C VAL A 122 -1.87 -10.72 13.66
N ASN A 123 -2.69 -10.13 14.52
CA ASN A 123 -2.53 -10.17 15.98
C ASN A 123 -3.90 -10.02 16.66
N MET A 124 -4.44 -11.13 17.17
CA MET A 124 -5.75 -11.16 17.79
C MET A 124 -5.89 -12.30 18.83
N ILE A 125 -7.06 -12.40 19.46
CA ILE A 125 -7.39 -13.45 20.43
C ILE A 125 -8.62 -14.22 19.94
N GLY A 126 -8.50 -15.54 19.81
CA GLY A 126 -9.60 -16.43 19.43
C GLY A 126 -9.49 -17.00 18.01
N PRO A 127 -10.60 -17.53 17.49
CA PRO A 127 -10.64 -18.10 16.15
C PRO A 127 -10.49 -17.00 15.10
N PHE A 128 -9.80 -17.31 14.01
CA PHE A 128 -9.55 -16.36 12.93
C PHE A 128 -9.83 -16.96 11.56
N ASN A 129 -10.35 -16.13 10.67
CA ASN A 129 -10.38 -16.36 9.24
C ASN A 129 -10.31 -15.00 8.53
N GLY A 130 -9.17 -14.71 7.93
CA GLY A 130 -8.93 -13.42 7.33
C GLY A 130 -7.75 -13.42 6.36
N ALA A 131 -7.43 -12.25 5.83
CA ALA A 131 -6.32 -12.10 4.90
C ALA A 131 -5.53 -10.80 5.13
N LYS A 132 -4.27 -10.77 4.70
CA LYS A 132 -3.46 -9.55 4.60
C LYS A 132 -2.76 -9.47 3.25
N ALA A 133 -2.72 -8.28 2.66
CA ALA A 133 -1.88 -7.97 1.51
C ALA A 133 -0.56 -7.33 1.96
N VAL A 134 0.56 -7.76 1.39
CA VAL A 134 1.90 -7.26 1.69
C VAL A 134 2.63 -6.97 0.38
N GLY A 135 3.32 -5.84 0.30
CA GLY A 135 4.26 -5.54 -0.77
C GLY A 135 5.61 -6.18 -0.47
N VAL A 136 6.01 -7.16 -1.28
CA VAL A 136 7.31 -7.82 -1.19
C VAL A 136 8.32 -7.00 -1.99
N GLU A 137 9.31 -6.43 -1.32
CA GLU A 137 10.32 -5.58 -1.97
C GLU A 137 11.39 -6.39 -2.71
N GLN A 138 11.81 -7.52 -2.14
CA GLN A 138 12.94 -8.29 -2.62
C GLN A 138 12.56 -9.76 -2.82
N GLU A 139 13.13 -10.37 -3.85
CA GLU A 139 13.00 -11.82 -4.04
C GLU A 139 13.76 -12.54 -2.94
N GLY A 140 13.17 -13.58 -2.36
CA GLY A 140 13.87 -14.33 -1.33
C GLY A 140 13.03 -15.41 -0.68
N ASN A 141 13.65 -16.10 0.26
CA ASN A 141 12.94 -16.99 1.18
C ASN A 141 12.47 -16.20 2.39
N TYR A 142 11.25 -16.44 2.81
CA TYR A 142 10.63 -15.82 3.97
C TYR A 142 10.23 -16.90 4.97
N ILE A 143 10.05 -16.49 6.22
CA ILE A 143 9.55 -17.34 7.30
C ILE A 143 8.46 -16.60 8.07
N MET A 144 7.46 -17.35 8.52
CA MET A 144 6.49 -16.84 9.48
C MET A 144 6.88 -17.32 10.88
N ASP A 145 6.94 -16.39 11.83
CA ASP A 145 6.99 -16.68 13.27
C ASP A 145 5.57 -16.61 13.84
N ILE A 146 5.03 -17.77 14.24
CA ILE A 146 3.64 -17.94 14.65
C ILE A 146 3.56 -18.16 16.15
N SER A 147 2.75 -17.35 16.83
CA SER A 147 2.31 -17.57 18.20
C SER A 147 0.81 -17.88 18.20
N ALA A 148 0.46 -19.15 18.43
CA ALA A 148 -0.90 -19.66 18.41
C ALA A 148 -1.16 -20.62 19.58
N ASP A 149 -2.41 -20.85 19.95
CA ASP A 149 -2.83 -21.92 20.88
C ASP A 149 -3.57 -23.07 20.20
N GLY A 150 -4.02 -22.89 18.95
CA GLY A 150 -4.71 -23.91 18.15
C GLY A 150 -4.02 -24.24 16.82
N SER A 151 -4.73 -24.97 15.98
CA SER A 151 -4.33 -25.26 14.60
C SER A 151 -4.41 -24.01 13.75
N TRP A 152 -3.48 -23.88 12.82
CA TRP A 152 -3.46 -22.78 11.87
C TRP A 152 -3.17 -23.26 10.45
N THR A 153 -3.68 -22.50 9.47
CA THR A 153 -3.34 -22.64 8.05
C THR A 153 -3.02 -21.27 7.50
N VAL A 154 -2.02 -21.18 6.64
CA VAL A 154 -1.73 -20.00 5.83
C VAL A 154 -1.64 -20.42 4.36
N LEU A 155 -2.44 -19.78 3.51
CA LEU A 155 -2.31 -19.85 2.06
C LEU A 155 -1.66 -18.56 1.58
N VAL A 156 -0.49 -18.69 0.96
CA VAL A 156 0.28 -17.58 0.41
C VAL A 156 0.06 -17.54 -1.11
N GLU A 157 -0.43 -16.41 -1.61
CA GLU A 157 -0.76 -16.19 -3.02
C GLU A 157 -0.02 -14.95 -3.53
N GLN A 158 0.38 -14.93 -4.81
CA GLN A 158 0.91 -13.73 -5.47
C GLN A 158 0.06 -13.42 -6.71
N PRO A 159 -1.20 -12.96 -6.52
CA PRO A 159 -2.15 -12.84 -7.60
C PRO A 159 -1.78 -11.71 -8.56
N ARG A 160 -2.15 -11.88 -9.84
CA ARG A 160 -2.15 -10.79 -10.84
C ARG A 160 -3.57 -10.23 -10.99
N PRO A 161 -3.72 -8.94 -11.34
CA PRO A 161 -5.02 -8.40 -11.71
C PRO A 161 -5.64 -9.19 -12.88
N PRO A 162 -6.90 -9.62 -12.78
CA PRO A 162 -7.63 -10.22 -13.91
C PRO A 162 -7.76 -9.25 -15.10
N SER A 163 -7.83 -9.77 -16.31
CA SER A 163 -8.03 -8.95 -17.53
C SER A 163 -9.36 -8.18 -17.53
N ASP A 164 -10.34 -8.67 -16.80
CA ASP A 164 -11.68 -8.11 -16.62
C ASP A 164 -11.85 -7.38 -15.28
N THR A 165 -10.75 -6.89 -14.70
CA THR A 165 -10.77 -6.09 -13.47
C THR A 165 -11.80 -4.95 -13.59
N PRO A 166 -12.81 -4.88 -12.70
CA PRO A 166 -13.88 -3.90 -12.81
C PRO A 166 -13.38 -2.48 -12.55
N SER A 167 -14.03 -1.50 -13.18
CA SER A 167 -13.81 -0.07 -12.89
C SER A 167 -14.92 0.49 -11.99
N PRO A 168 -14.69 1.62 -11.28
CA PRO A 168 -15.73 2.34 -10.56
C PRO A 168 -16.98 2.66 -11.41
N PRO A 169 -18.17 2.79 -10.80
CA PRO A 169 -18.43 2.62 -9.37
C PRO A 169 -18.41 1.16 -8.94
N GLN A 170 -17.82 0.86 -7.78
CA GLN A 170 -17.81 -0.47 -7.18
C GLN A 170 -18.17 -0.39 -5.70
N THR A 171 -18.78 -1.45 -5.17
CA THR A 171 -19.03 -1.59 -3.73
C THR A 171 -18.58 -2.97 -3.28
N PHE A 172 -17.75 -2.99 -2.24
CA PHE A 172 -17.34 -4.18 -1.53
C PHE A 172 -17.95 -4.18 -0.13
N ALA A 173 -18.22 -5.36 0.39
CA ALA A 173 -18.67 -5.56 1.75
C ALA A 173 -18.02 -6.82 2.32
N GLY A 174 -17.78 -6.82 3.62
CA GLY A 174 -17.07 -7.90 4.29
C GLY A 174 -17.11 -7.78 5.80
N SER A 175 -16.35 -8.63 6.48
CA SER A 175 -16.26 -8.65 7.94
C SER A 175 -14.86 -9.07 8.36
N GLY A 176 -14.32 -8.41 9.38
CA GLY A 176 -12.98 -8.72 9.88
C GLY A 176 -11.87 -8.33 8.89
N GLN A 177 -10.66 -8.80 9.18
CA GLN A 177 -9.48 -8.54 8.37
C GLN A 177 -9.55 -9.24 6.99
N GLN A 178 -9.50 -8.49 5.89
CA GLN A 178 -9.68 -9.00 4.54
C GLN A 178 -8.86 -8.23 3.51
N VAL A 179 -8.76 -8.79 2.30
CA VAL A 179 -8.18 -8.13 1.12
C VAL A 179 -9.27 -8.06 0.06
N SER A 180 -9.53 -6.88 -0.50
CA SER A 180 -10.54 -6.71 -1.54
C SER A 180 -10.11 -7.39 -2.86
N PRO A 181 -11.07 -7.67 -3.78
CA PRO A 181 -10.73 -7.87 -5.18
C PRO A 181 -10.01 -6.65 -5.77
N PHE A 182 -9.33 -6.85 -6.90
CA PHE A 182 -8.76 -5.75 -7.66
C PHE A 182 -9.84 -4.83 -8.23
N ILE A 183 -9.52 -3.55 -8.33
CA ILE A 183 -10.30 -2.51 -9.00
C ILE A 183 -9.39 -1.67 -9.92
N MET A 184 -9.87 -1.37 -11.12
CA MET A 184 -9.17 -0.53 -12.09
C MET A 184 -9.47 0.94 -11.81
N LEU A 185 -8.46 1.70 -11.41
CA LEU A 185 -8.57 3.15 -11.24
C LEU A 185 -7.77 3.86 -12.32
N SER A 186 -8.33 4.92 -12.88
CA SER A 186 -7.65 5.83 -13.81
C SER A 186 -6.88 6.90 -13.03
N GLU A 187 -5.87 7.50 -13.66
CA GLU A 187 -5.25 8.73 -13.16
C GLU A 187 -6.33 9.80 -12.90
N GLY A 188 -6.28 10.46 -11.74
CA GLY A 188 -7.26 11.46 -11.33
C GLY A 188 -7.81 11.25 -9.93
N LEU A 189 -8.94 11.88 -9.62
CA LEU A 189 -9.55 11.86 -8.29
C LEU A 189 -10.41 10.61 -8.11
N ALA A 190 -10.10 9.77 -7.12
CA ALA A 190 -10.98 8.70 -6.67
C ALA A 190 -11.55 9.02 -5.29
N ARG A 191 -12.80 8.64 -5.03
CA ARG A 191 -13.51 8.85 -3.77
C ARG A 191 -13.90 7.51 -3.16
N PHE A 192 -13.64 7.35 -1.88
CA PHE A 192 -13.87 6.13 -1.12
C PHE A 192 -14.82 6.44 0.04
N GLN A 193 -16.01 5.84 0.05
CA GLN A 193 -16.95 5.83 1.17
C GLN A 193 -16.76 4.54 1.94
N MET A 194 -16.62 4.63 3.26
CA MET A 194 -16.32 3.49 4.11
C MET A 194 -17.26 3.48 5.31
N THR A 195 -17.73 2.30 5.70
CA THR A 195 -18.41 2.09 6.98
C THR A 195 -17.81 0.92 7.73
N HIS A 196 -17.93 0.93 9.05
CA HIS A 196 -17.53 -0.14 9.95
C HIS A 196 -18.44 -0.15 11.19
N ASP A 197 -18.85 -1.33 11.65
CA ASP A 197 -19.70 -1.49 12.85
C ASP A 197 -18.98 -2.16 14.04
N GLY A 198 -17.69 -2.49 13.89
CA GLY A 198 -16.88 -3.10 14.94
C GLY A 198 -16.48 -2.14 16.05
N ALA A 199 -15.88 -2.67 17.11
CA ALA A 199 -15.53 -1.93 18.33
C ALA A 199 -14.02 -1.63 18.43
N HIS A 200 -13.21 -2.24 17.57
CA HIS A 200 -11.76 -2.16 17.60
C HIS A 200 -11.23 -1.55 16.30
N ASN A 201 -9.99 -1.87 15.95
CA ASN A 201 -9.26 -1.22 14.87
C ASN A 201 -10.00 -1.36 13.54
N PHE A 202 -10.19 -0.23 12.86
CA PHE A 202 -10.64 -0.14 11.48
C PHE A 202 -9.63 0.67 10.67
N ALA A 203 -8.83 -0.02 9.88
CA ALA A 203 -7.85 0.59 9.01
C ALA A 203 -7.95 0.01 7.60
N ILE A 204 -7.88 0.88 6.60
CA ILE A 204 -7.87 0.47 5.19
C ILE A 204 -6.72 1.16 4.49
N VAL A 205 -5.88 0.37 3.84
CA VAL A 205 -4.77 0.84 3.02
C VAL A 205 -5.09 0.54 1.56
N LEU A 206 -4.91 1.53 0.69
CA LEU A 206 -4.92 1.35 -0.77
C LEU A 206 -3.53 0.92 -1.24
N LEU A 207 -3.47 -0.19 -1.97
CA LEU A 207 -2.24 -0.72 -2.58
C LEU A 207 -2.38 -0.76 -4.11
N ASP A 208 -1.28 -0.56 -4.82
CA ASP A 208 -1.23 -0.82 -6.26
C ASP A 208 -1.13 -2.33 -6.56
N SER A 209 -1.16 -2.72 -7.84
CA SER A 209 -1.07 -4.12 -8.27
C SER A 209 0.25 -4.82 -7.93
N ARG A 210 1.27 -4.06 -7.53
CA ARG A 210 2.57 -4.58 -7.06
C ARG A 210 2.67 -4.56 -5.54
N GLY A 211 1.59 -4.22 -4.82
CA GLY A 211 1.56 -4.15 -3.37
C GLY A 211 2.24 -2.91 -2.80
N ASN A 212 2.56 -1.89 -3.62
CA ASN A 212 3.10 -0.65 -3.09
C ASN A 212 2.01 0.14 -2.36
N TRP A 213 2.39 0.74 -1.24
CA TRP A 213 1.52 1.63 -0.48
C TRP A 213 1.16 2.88 -1.30
N VAL A 214 -0.12 3.15 -1.45
CA VAL A 214 -0.64 4.33 -2.17
C VAL A 214 -1.16 5.37 -1.19
N ASP A 215 -2.07 4.96 -0.30
CA ASP A 215 -2.66 5.84 0.70
C ASP A 215 -3.29 5.06 1.87
N LEU A 216 -3.35 5.65 3.05
CA LEU A 216 -4.09 5.18 4.22
C LEU A 216 -5.48 5.84 4.21
N LEU A 217 -6.52 5.08 3.88
CA LEU A 217 -7.87 5.62 3.69
C LEU A 217 -8.58 5.95 5.00
N VAL A 218 -8.36 5.14 6.03
CA VAL A 218 -8.90 5.28 7.37
C VAL A 218 -7.99 4.56 8.36
N ASN A 219 -7.93 5.04 9.60
CA ASN A 219 -7.29 4.38 10.74
C ASN A 219 -7.96 4.88 12.03
N GLU A 220 -9.01 4.18 12.44
CA GLU A 220 -9.85 4.54 13.57
C GLU A 220 -10.06 3.35 14.50
N ILE A 221 -10.60 3.62 15.69
CA ILE A 221 -11.02 2.57 16.64
C ILE A 221 -12.53 2.70 16.84
N GLY A 222 -13.25 1.61 16.57
CA GLY A 222 -14.69 1.53 16.73
C GLY A 222 -15.49 1.77 15.45
N PRO A 223 -16.79 2.12 15.59
CA PRO A 223 -17.65 2.34 14.45
C PRO A 223 -17.18 3.52 13.60
N PHE A 224 -17.33 3.39 12.29
CA PHE A 224 -16.93 4.40 11.32
C PHE A 224 -18.01 4.59 10.25
N ASP A 225 -18.24 5.84 9.86
CA ASP A 225 -19.02 6.20 8.67
C ASP A 225 -18.41 7.49 8.11
N GLY A 226 -17.76 7.39 6.96
CA GLY A 226 -17.00 8.50 6.42
C GLY A 226 -16.47 8.27 5.02
N SER A 227 -15.66 9.21 4.56
CA SER A 227 -15.05 9.10 3.23
C SER A 227 -13.72 9.81 3.09
N LYS A 228 -12.93 9.37 2.11
CA LYS A 228 -11.66 10.00 1.71
C LYS A 228 -11.60 10.16 0.20
N ALA A 229 -10.99 11.24 -0.26
CA ALA A 229 -10.61 11.42 -1.66
C ALA A 229 -9.10 11.24 -1.84
N VAL A 230 -8.69 10.53 -2.88
CA VAL A 230 -7.29 10.19 -3.17
C VAL A 230 -6.97 10.57 -4.62
N GLY A 231 -5.81 11.20 -4.83
CA GLY A 231 -5.27 11.46 -6.17
C GLY A 231 -4.51 10.25 -6.70
N ILE A 232 -5.11 9.54 -7.64
CA ILE A 232 -4.49 8.42 -8.35
C ILE A 232 -3.48 8.97 -9.36
N ARG A 233 -2.21 8.62 -9.18
CA ARG A 233 -1.09 9.15 -10.01
C ARG A 233 -0.85 8.34 -11.28
N GLN A 234 -1.31 7.10 -11.33
CA GLN A 234 -1.11 6.22 -12.46
C GLN A 234 -2.34 5.33 -12.66
N SER A 235 -2.88 5.27 -13.88
CA SER A 235 -3.95 4.33 -14.18
C SER A 235 -3.47 2.88 -14.00
N GLY A 236 -4.25 2.05 -13.34
CA GLY A 236 -3.89 0.66 -13.08
C GLY A 236 -4.86 -0.06 -12.15
N ALA A 237 -4.55 -1.32 -11.86
CA ALA A 237 -5.28 -2.09 -10.88
C ALA A 237 -4.76 -1.80 -9.46
N TYR A 238 -5.69 -1.71 -8.52
CA TYR A 238 -5.47 -1.45 -7.10
C TYR A 238 -6.28 -2.45 -6.27
N LEU A 239 -5.91 -2.62 -5.01
CA LEU A 239 -6.71 -3.36 -4.04
C LEU A 239 -6.63 -2.69 -2.67
N LEU A 240 -7.44 -3.18 -1.73
CA LEU A 240 -7.48 -2.68 -0.36
C LEU A 240 -7.05 -3.75 0.63
N ASP A 241 -6.06 -3.44 1.47
CA ASP A 241 -5.75 -4.19 2.69
C ASP A 241 -6.60 -3.64 3.82
N ILE A 242 -7.48 -4.48 4.39
CA ILE A 242 -8.51 -4.07 5.33
C ILE A 242 -8.24 -4.77 6.66
N ALA A 243 -7.98 -3.99 7.70
CA ALA A 243 -7.97 -4.43 9.09
C ALA A 243 -9.28 -3.97 9.75
N ALA A 244 -10.07 -4.92 10.22
CA ALA A 244 -11.35 -4.67 10.87
C ALA A 244 -11.65 -5.78 11.89
N ASP A 245 -12.50 -5.52 12.87
CA ASP A 245 -13.07 -6.52 13.78
C ASP A 245 -14.59 -6.72 13.59
N GLY A 246 -15.26 -5.81 12.88
CA GLY A 246 -16.69 -5.88 12.54
C GLY A 246 -16.95 -6.01 11.05
N ASN A 247 -18.22 -5.81 10.68
CA ASN A 247 -18.65 -5.68 9.29
C ASN A 247 -18.19 -4.32 8.76
N TRP A 248 -17.88 -4.29 7.47
CA TRP A 248 -17.51 -3.07 6.77
C TRP A 248 -18.12 -3.02 5.38
N THR A 249 -18.34 -1.81 4.88
CA THR A 249 -18.64 -1.55 3.47
C THR A 249 -17.67 -0.53 2.91
N LEU A 250 -17.39 -0.64 1.62
CA LEU A 250 -16.52 0.27 0.89
C LEU A 250 -17.11 0.53 -0.49
N THR A 251 -17.48 1.77 -0.77
CA THR A 251 -17.91 2.22 -2.11
C THR A 251 -16.83 3.10 -2.72
N ILE A 252 -16.50 2.84 -3.97
CA ILE A 252 -15.44 3.52 -4.71
C ILE A 252 -16.06 4.18 -5.93
N GLU A 253 -15.83 5.48 -6.08
CA GLU A 253 -16.29 6.32 -7.18
C GLU A 253 -15.09 7.01 -7.85
N GLN A 254 -15.17 7.20 -9.17
CA GLN A 254 -14.18 7.94 -9.95
C GLN A 254 -14.83 8.52 -11.21
#